data_AF-A0A927SK64-F1
#
_entry.id   AF-A0A927SK64-F1
#
_cell.length_a   1.000
_cell.length_b   1.000
_cell.length_c   1.000
_cell.angle_alpha   90.00
_cell.angle_beta   90.00
_cell.angle_gamma   90.00
#
_symmetry.space_group_name_H-M   'P 1'
#
loop_
_entity.id
_entity.type
_entity.pdbx_description
1 polymer ?
#
loop_
_entity_poly.entity_id
_entity_poly.type
_entity_poly.pdbx_seq_one_letter_code
_entity_poly.pdbx_strand_id
1 'polypeptide(L)'
;MKQQITFRQYRAMDLFMFTALLCIGETLIALGATRWFPQELWTLSLAPAVTAIVMVRWGGFAAIPAVLGAFVFCVASGASPAQYAIYMIGNLLSMTLLWLLKGQGWKRLKDQVLLALLYGALAALTMQMGRALVALVLGNPLAVMIPFFTTDALSTLFAVLIVWITRRLDGMLEEQKHYLRRIAEEQERERKQAAANELWQ
;
A
#
# COMPACT_ATOMS: atom_id res chain seq x y z
N MET A 1 19.83 -3.25 -29.36
CA MET A 1 19.80 -2.05 -28.50
C MET A 1 18.93 -2.34 -27.29
N LYS A 2 19.48 -2.42 -26.07
CA LYS A 2 18.65 -2.56 -24.86
C LYS A 2 17.90 -1.23 -24.68
N GLN A 3 16.57 -1.24 -24.82
CA GLN A 3 15.76 -0.06 -24.51
C GLN A 3 15.99 0.28 -23.03
N GLN A 4 16.59 1.45 -22.78
CA GLN A 4 16.72 1.97 -21.42
C GLN A 4 15.32 2.38 -20.95
N ILE A 5 14.79 1.66 -19.97
CA ILE A 5 13.49 1.97 -19.37
C ILE A 5 13.59 3.34 -18.69
N THR A 6 12.70 4.25 -19.06
CA THR A 6 12.65 5.58 -18.44
C THR A 6 12.10 5.49 -17.01
N PHE A 7 12.46 6.44 -16.15
CA PHE A 7 11.95 6.50 -14.77
C PHE A 7 10.40 6.54 -14.70
N ARG A 8 9.76 7.20 -15.69
CA ARG A 8 8.30 7.26 -15.79
C ARG A 8 7.69 5.90 -16.14
N GLN A 9 8.31 5.16 -17.06
CA GLN A 9 7.88 3.80 -17.41
C GLN A 9 8.05 2.84 -16.24
N TYR A 10 9.17 2.95 -15.51
CA TYR A 10 9.39 2.14 -14.30
C TYR A 10 8.32 2.42 -13.23
N ARG A 11 8.01 3.69 -12.99
CA ARG A 11 6.92 4.08 -12.07
C ARG A 11 5.58 3.51 -12.50
N ALA A 12 5.24 3.61 -13.79
CA ALA A 12 3.98 3.09 -14.31
C ALA A 12 3.89 1.57 -14.13
N MET A 13 4.97 0.85 -14.41
CA MET A 13 5.05 -0.60 -14.23
C MET A 13 4.91 -1.00 -12.75
N ASP A 14 5.64 -0.35 -11.85
CA ASP A 14 5.57 -0.66 -10.42
C ASP A 14 4.18 -0.38 -9.83
N LEU A 15 3.58 0.78 -10.16
CA LEU A 15 2.21 1.11 -9.77
C LEU A 15 1.20 0.13 -10.36
N PHE A 16 1.36 -0.27 -11.62
CA PHE A 16 0.50 -1.26 -12.26
C PHE A 16 0.58 -2.60 -11.52
N MET A 17 1.79 -3.09 -11.20
CA MET A 17 1.96 -4.38 -10.51
C MET A 17 1.31 -4.38 -9.13
N PHE A 18 1.56 -3.36 -8.30
CA PHE A 18 0.92 -3.25 -6.99
C PHE A 18 -0.60 -3.11 -7.07
N THR A 19 -1.08 -2.31 -8.01
CA THR A 19 -2.52 -2.10 -8.20
C THR A 19 -3.20 -3.37 -8.71
N ALA A 20 -2.62 -4.05 -9.69
CA ALA A 20 -3.16 -5.30 -10.23
C ALA A 20 -3.21 -6.40 -9.16
N LEU A 21 -2.12 -6.57 -8.40
CA LEU A 21 -2.08 -7.50 -7.29
C LEU A 21 -3.15 -7.18 -6.24
N LEU A 22 -3.30 -5.91 -5.90
CA LEU A 22 -4.33 -5.45 -4.97
C LEU A 22 -5.73 -5.75 -5.50
N CYS A 23 -6.05 -5.39 -6.74
CA CYS A 23 -7.36 -5.64 -7.35
C CYS A 23 -7.70 -7.13 -7.37
N ILE A 24 -6.73 -7.99 -7.72
CA ILE A 24 -6.91 -9.45 -7.67
C ILE A 24 -7.18 -9.90 -6.24
N GLY A 25 -6.38 -9.45 -5.28
CA GLY A 25 -6.55 -9.78 -3.87
C GLY A 25 -7.90 -9.36 -3.32
N GLU A 26 -8.31 -8.11 -3.52
CA GLU A 26 -9.61 -7.58 -3.07
C GLU A 26 -10.77 -8.33 -3.72
N THR A 27 -10.67 -8.70 -5.00
CA THR A 27 -11.69 -9.53 -5.67
C THR A 27 -11.82 -10.89 -5.01
N LEU A 28 -10.70 -11.59 -4.78
CA LEU A 28 -10.70 -12.90 -4.16
C LEU A 28 -11.24 -12.86 -2.74
N ILE A 29 -10.90 -11.83 -1.97
CA ILE A 29 -11.40 -11.67 -0.62
C ILE A 29 -12.89 -11.34 -0.62
N ALA A 30 -13.35 -10.43 -1.48
CA ALA A 30 -14.77 -10.10 -1.61
C ALA A 30 -15.60 -11.33 -2.02
N LEU A 31 -15.11 -12.14 -2.97
CA LEU A 31 -15.76 -13.40 -3.35
C LEU A 31 -15.70 -14.44 -2.22
N GLY A 32 -14.59 -14.51 -1.48
CA GLY A 32 -14.46 -15.37 -0.32
C GLY A 32 -15.48 -15.04 0.77
N ALA A 33 -15.63 -13.76 1.09
CA ALA A 33 -16.57 -13.28 2.09
C ALA A 33 -18.04 -13.42 1.64
N THR A 34 -18.35 -13.25 0.36
CA THR A 34 -19.75 -13.29 -0.12
C THR A 34 -20.23 -14.68 -0.56
N ARG A 35 -19.35 -15.53 -1.07
CA ARG A 35 -19.73 -16.83 -1.66
C ARG A 35 -19.23 -18.04 -0.87
N TRP A 36 -18.00 -18.01 -0.36
CA TRP A 36 -17.40 -19.18 0.27
C TRP A 36 -17.65 -19.23 1.78
N PHE A 37 -17.61 -18.07 2.44
CA PHE A 37 -17.74 -17.95 3.90
C PHE A 37 -18.71 -16.83 4.30
N PRO A 38 -20.00 -16.90 3.89
CA PRO A 38 -20.96 -15.81 4.10
C PRO A 38 -21.33 -15.54 5.57
N GLN A 39 -20.97 -16.45 6.49
CA GLN A 39 -21.26 -16.32 7.93
C GLN A 39 -20.10 -15.71 8.72
N GLU A 40 -18.94 -15.51 8.10
CA GLU A 40 -17.79 -14.89 8.75
C GLU A 40 -17.94 -13.37 8.78
N LEU A 41 -17.81 -12.79 9.97
CA LEU A 41 -17.96 -11.35 10.20
C LEU A 41 -16.68 -10.56 9.89
N TRP A 42 -15.54 -11.23 9.76
CA TRP A 42 -14.25 -10.58 9.62
C TRP A 42 -13.90 -10.31 8.15
N THR A 43 -13.60 -9.06 7.85
CA THR A 43 -13.21 -8.61 6.51
C THR A 43 -11.71 -8.40 6.45
N LEU A 44 -11.08 -9.07 5.50
CA LEU A 44 -9.67 -8.90 5.18
C LEU A 44 -9.53 -7.98 3.96
N SER A 45 -8.58 -7.05 3.99
CA SER A 45 -8.27 -6.16 2.88
C SER A 45 -6.77 -5.95 2.84
N LEU A 46 -6.20 -6.05 1.63
CA LEU A 46 -4.80 -5.76 1.37
C LEU A 46 -4.57 -4.29 1.04
N ALA A 47 -5.65 -3.51 0.83
CA ALA A 47 -5.58 -2.11 0.44
C ALA A 47 -4.73 -1.26 1.39
N PRO A 48 -4.85 -1.36 2.73
CA PRO A 48 -4.00 -0.56 3.62
C PRO A 48 -2.51 -0.90 3.47
N ALA A 49 -2.18 -2.19 3.37
CA ALA A 49 -0.81 -2.67 3.25
C ALA A 49 -0.14 -2.21 1.94
N VAL A 50 -0.82 -2.47 0.80
CA VAL A 50 -0.32 -2.10 -0.53
C VAL A 50 -0.20 -0.59 -0.63
N THR A 51 -1.20 0.15 -0.15
CA THR A 51 -1.16 1.62 -0.15
C THR A 51 0.00 2.13 0.70
N ALA A 52 0.24 1.57 1.89
CA ALA A 52 1.37 1.95 2.74
C ALA A 52 2.73 1.73 2.05
N ILE A 53 2.91 0.62 1.34
CA ILE A 53 4.13 0.31 0.59
C ILE A 53 4.31 1.31 -0.57
N VAL A 54 3.29 1.47 -1.40
CA VAL A 54 3.34 2.36 -2.56
C VAL A 54 3.55 3.81 -2.12
N MET A 55 3.04 4.19 -0.96
CA MET A 55 3.21 5.53 -0.40
C MET A 55 4.66 5.82 -0.02
N VAL A 56 5.41 4.83 0.50
CA VAL A 56 6.85 4.96 0.72
C VAL A 56 7.61 5.05 -0.61
N ARG A 57 7.23 4.22 -1.58
CA ARG A 57 7.95 4.11 -2.86
C ARG A 57 7.74 5.31 -3.77
N TRP A 58 6.52 5.83 -3.83
CA TRP A 58 6.07 6.82 -4.81
C TRP A 58 5.30 8.00 -4.22
N GLY A 59 5.13 8.08 -2.91
CA GLY A 59 4.39 9.16 -2.27
C GLY A 59 2.91 9.17 -2.69
N GLY A 60 2.43 10.31 -3.17
CA GLY A 60 1.01 10.53 -3.48
C GLY A 60 0.42 9.63 -4.57
N PHE A 61 1.25 8.94 -5.36
CA PHE A 61 0.74 7.94 -6.33
C PHE A 61 0.08 6.73 -5.66
N ALA A 62 0.25 6.56 -4.35
CA ALA A 62 -0.48 5.56 -3.56
C ALA A 62 -2.00 5.77 -3.55
N ALA A 63 -2.50 6.96 -3.92
CA ALA A 63 -3.91 7.19 -4.15
C ALA A 63 -4.51 6.24 -5.22
N ILE A 64 -3.71 5.85 -6.22
CA ILE A 64 -4.16 4.98 -7.31
C ILE A 64 -4.59 3.59 -6.79
N PRO A 65 -3.72 2.80 -6.15
CA PRO A 65 -4.14 1.52 -5.58
C PRO A 65 -5.20 1.67 -4.49
N ALA A 66 -5.14 2.74 -3.67
CA ALA A 66 -6.15 2.97 -2.63
C ALA A 66 -7.58 3.10 -3.19
N VAL A 67 -7.73 3.81 -4.31
CA VAL A 67 -9.02 4.03 -4.99
C VAL A 67 -9.41 2.84 -5.85
N LEU A 68 -8.51 2.29 -6.65
CA LEU A 68 -8.82 1.18 -7.55
C LEU A 68 -9.09 -0.12 -6.78
N GLY A 69 -8.37 -0.38 -5.70
CA GLY A 69 -8.66 -1.49 -4.80
C GLY A 69 -10.06 -1.38 -4.19
N ALA A 70 -10.42 -0.19 -3.70
CA ALA A 70 -11.78 0.08 -3.20
C ALA A 70 -12.86 -0.09 -4.28
N PHE A 71 -12.60 0.40 -5.50
CA PHE A 71 -13.53 0.27 -6.61
C PHE A 71 -13.80 -1.20 -6.94
N VAL A 72 -12.74 -2.01 -7.08
CA VAL A 72 -12.86 -3.44 -7.40
C VAL A 72 -13.52 -4.21 -6.28
N PHE A 73 -13.17 -3.92 -5.02
CA PHE A 73 -13.87 -4.48 -3.85
C PHE A 73 -15.38 -4.20 -3.93
N CYS A 74 -15.78 -2.94 -4.17
CA CYS A 74 -17.19 -2.56 -4.27
C CYS A 74 -17.90 -3.30 -5.43
N VAL A 75 -17.25 -3.44 -6.59
CA VAL A 75 -17.80 -4.20 -7.72
C VAL A 75 -17.99 -5.68 -7.35
N ALA A 76 -16.97 -6.30 -6.76
CA ALA A 76 -17.00 -7.72 -6.41
C ALA A 76 -18.02 -8.03 -5.30
N SER A 77 -18.24 -7.10 -4.37
CA SER A 77 -19.22 -7.22 -3.28
C SER A 77 -20.65 -6.84 -3.68
N GLY A 78 -20.89 -6.32 -4.89
CA GLY A 78 -22.21 -5.85 -5.31
C GLY A 78 -22.69 -4.62 -4.53
N ALA A 79 -21.76 -3.71 -4.22
CA ALA A 79 -21.99 -2.58 -3.35
C ALA A 79 -22.92 -1.50 -3.94
N SER A 80 -23.58 -0.74 -3.07
CA SER A 80 -24.43 0.40 -3.48
C SER A 80 -23.60 1.62 -3.90
N PRO A 81 -24.15 2.57 -4.67
CA PRO A 81 -23.42 3.78 -5.10
C PRO A 81 -22.83 4.60 -3.93
N ALA A 82 -23.52 4.63 -2.79
CA ALA A 82 -23.00 5.30 -1.60
C ALA A 82 -21.74 4.62 -1.05
N GLN A 83 -21.67 3.29 -1.10
CA GLN A 83 -20.49 2.53 -0.66
C GLN A 83 -19.28 2.81 -1.54
N TYR A 84 -19.44 2.99 -2.85
CA TYR A 84 -18.32 3.42 -3.72
C TYR A 84 -17.69 4.72 -3.22
N ALA A 85 -18.51 5.74 -2.92
CA ALA A 85 -18.02 7.02 -2.40
C ALA A 85 -17.30 6.84 -1.05
N ILE A 86 -17.91 6.09 -0.12
CA ILE A 86 -17.34 5.80 1.21
C ILE A 86 -15.96 5.16 1.10
N TYR A 87 -15.83 4.10 0.31
CA TYR A 87 -14.58 3.34 0.23
C TYR A 87 -13.51 4.06 -0.61
N MET A 88 -13.88 4.61 -1.77
CA MET A 88 -12.91 5.27 -2.65
C MET A 88 -12.38 6.57 -2.05
N ILE A 89 -13.28 7.44 -1.56
CA ILE A 89 -12.88 8.73 -0.98
C ILE A 89 -12.32 8.52 0.42
N GLY A 90 -12.94 7.66 1.23
CA GLY A 90 -12.51 7.39 2.59
C GLY A 90 -11.08 6.81 2.66
N ASN A 91 -10.74 5.88 1.76
CA ASN A 91 -9.38 5.32 1.71
C ASN A 91 -8.30 6.38 1.48
N LEU A 92 -8.62 7.49 0.80
CA LEU A 92 -7.65 8.57 0.55
C LEU A 92 -7.22 9.29 1.82
N LEU A 93 -7.94 9.18 2.94
CA LEU A 93 -7.50 9.77 4.20
C LEU A 93 -6.14 9.20 4.67
N SER A 94 -5.79 7.98 4.25
CA SER A 94 -4.46 7.42 4.50
C SER A 94 -3.31 8.22 3.88
N MET A 95 -3.58 9.02 2.85
CA MET A 95 -2.57 9.91 2.25
C MET A 95 -2.08 10.99 3.23
N THR A 96 -2.79 11.24 4.34
CA THR A 96 -2.29 12.09 5.42
C THR A 96 -0.99 11.55 6.05
N LEU A 97 -0.68 10.26 5.89
CA LEU A 97 0.58 9.69 6.35
C LEU A 97 1.78 10.09 5.50
N LEU A 98 1.57 10.69 4.31
CA LEU A 98 2.65 11.29 3.53
C LEU A 98 3.43 12.33 4.35
N TRP A 99 2.77 12.99 5.30
CA TRP A 99 3.41 13.94 6.20
C TRP A 99 4.48 13.28 7.08
N LEU A 100 4.26 12.04 7.52
CA LEU A 100 5.25 11.24 8.26
C LEU A 100 6.42 10.80 7.36
N LEU A 101 6.19 10.67 6.05
CA LEU A 101 7.18 10.19 5.09
C LEU A 101 8.03 11.31 4.46
N LYS A 102 7.65 12.59 4.64
CA LYS A 102 8.40 13.73 4.09
C LYS A 102 9.87 13.71 4.54
N GLY A 103 10.75 14.15 3.65
CA GLY A 103 12.20 14.18 3.89
C GLY A 103 12.81 12.78 3.82
N GLN A 104 13.22 12.22 4.97
CA GLN A 104 13.83 10.89 5.07
C GLN A 104 13.10 9.99 6.09
N GLY A 105 11.80 10.23 6.31
CA GLY A 105 10.99 9.43 7.23
C GLY A 105 10.99 7.94 6.92
N TRP A 106 11.13 7.57 5.64
CA TRP A 106 11.25 6.19 5.19
C TRP A 106 12.52 5.47 5.71
N LYS A 107 13.63 6.18 5.96
CA LYS A 107 14.82 5.57 6.58
C LYS A 107 14.52 5.13 8.00
N ARG A 108 13.83 6.00 8.76
CA ARG A 108 13.39 5.67 10.12
C ARG A 108 12.43 4.49 10.13
N LEU A 109 11.58 4.34 9.11
CA LEU A 109 10.72 3.16 8.97
C LEU A 109 11.52 1.87 8.76
N LYS A 110 12.64 1.93 8.03
CA LYS A 110 13.53 0.77 7.83
C LYS A 110 14.25 0.38 9.12
N ASP A 111 14.73 1.37 9.88
CA ASP A 111 15.57 1.15 11.05
C ASP A 111 14.76 0.87 12.34
N GLN A 112 13.59 1.50 12.49
CA GLN A 112 12.80 1.43 13.73
C GLN A 112 11.61 0.49 13.60
N VAL A 113 11.67 -0.62 14.33
CA VAL A 113 10.64 -1.66 14.27
C VAL A 113 9.27 -1.14 14.67
N LEU A 114 9.21 -0.44 15.80
CA LEU A 114 7.96 0.10 16.34
C LEU A 114 7.32 1.09 15.37
N LEU A 115 8.12 1.95 14.72
CA LEU A 115 7.61 2.92 13.76
C LEU A 115 7.01 2.25 12.53
N ALA A 116 7.62 1.18 12.01
CA ALA A 116 7.07 0.40 10.91
C ALA A 116 5.73 -0.26 11.27
N LEU A 117 5.65 -0.86 12.47
CA LEU A 117 4.41 -1.47 12.96
C LEU A 117 3.30 -0.41 13.11
N LEU A 118 3.63 0.72 13.75
CA LEU A 118 2.70 1.85 13.90
C LEU A 118 2.29 2.43 12.55
N TYR A 119 3.19 2.54 11.59
CA TYR A 119 2.88 3.04 10.25
C TYR A 119 1.89 2.14 9.52
N GLY A 120 2.08 0.81 9.57
CA GLY A 120 1.11 -0.15 9.02
C GLY A 120 -0.26 -0.06 9.70
N ALA A 121 -0.29 0.07 11.03
CA ALA A 121 -1.53 0.25 11.79
C ALA A 121 -2.23 1.57 11.43
N LEU A 122 -1.49 2.68 11.40
CA LEU A 122 -2.00 3.99 11.05
C LEU A 122 -2.54 4.02 9.62
N ALA A 123 -1.91 3.32 8.67
CA ALA A 123 -2.41 3.22 7.30
C ALA A 123 -3.82 2.61 7.25
N ALA A 124 -4.08 1.55 8.00
CA ALA A 124 -5.42 0.96 8.12
C ALA A 124 -6.39 1.87 8.88
N LEU A 125 -6.00 2.33 10.07
CA LEU A 125 -6.87 3.15 10.93
C LEU A 125 -7.28 4.47 10.27
N THR A 126 -6.39 5.10 9.52
CA THR A 126 -6.72 6.33 8.77
C THR A 126 -7.67 6.04 7.61
N MET A 127 -7.56 4.91 6.92
CA MET A 127 -8.56 4.51 5.92
C MET A 127 -9.94 4.28 6.57
N GLN A 128 -9.98 3.55 7.68
CA GLN A 128 -11.23 3.28 8.42
C GLN A 128 -11.88 4.58 8.89
N MET A 129 -11.09 5.48 9.47
CA MET A 129 -11.55 6.82 9.86
C MET A 129 -12.08 7.60 8.66
N GLY A 130 -11.41 7.53 7.52
CA GLY A 130 -11.87 8.21 6.30
C GLY A 130 -13.20 7.66 5.80
N ARG A 131 -13.37 6.34 5.79
CA ARG A 131 -14.66 5.70 5.45
C ARG A 131 -15.76 6.15 6.41
N ALA A 132 -15.45 6.17 7.70
CA ALA A 132 -16.38 6.64 8.74
C ALA A 132 -16.82 8.09 8.49
N LEU A 133 -15.88 9.00 8.23
CA LEU A 133 -16.16 10.42 7.96
C LEU A 133 -17.02 10.60 6.70
N VAL A 134 -16.69 9.91 5.60
CA VAL A 134 -17.48 10.00 4.37
C VAL A 134 -18.88 9.41 4.58
N ALA A 135 -19.01 8.31 5.32
CA ALA A 135 -20.31 7.73 5.65
C ALA A 135 -21.19 8.73 6.44
N LEU A 136 -20.61 9.45 7.40
CA LEU A 136 -21.32 10.48 8.15
C LEU A 136 -21.77 11.65 7.27
N VAL A 137 -20.89 12.14 6.39
CA VAL A 137 -21.23 13.22 5.45
C VAL A 137 -22.38 12.81 4.53
N LEU A 138 -22.46 11.53 4.16
CA LEU A 138 -23.57 10.97 3.39
C LEU A 138 -24.84 10.68 4.22
N GLY A 139 -24.87 11.03 5.50
CA GLY A 139 -26.04 10.91 6.37
C GLY A 139 -26.25 9.53 7.01
N ASN A 140 -25.24 8.65 7.00
CA ASN A 140 -25.34 7.35 7.67
C ASN A 140 -25.28 7.52 9.21
N PRO A 141 -26.00 6.66 9.97
CA PRO A 141 -25.95 6.71 11.42
C PRO A 141 -24.58 6.26 11.96
N LEU A 142 -24.23 6.75 13.16
CA LEU A 142 -22.96 6.38 13.84
C LEU A 142 -22.77 4.86 13.98
N ALA A 143 -23.86 4.09 14.08
CA ALA A 143 -23.80 2.63 14.16
C ALA A 143 -23.12 1.97 12.95
N VAL A 144 -23.19 2.58 11.75
CA VAL A 144 -22.53 2.09 10.53
C VAL A 144 -21.01 2.26 10.59
N MET A 145 -20.51 3.12 11.49
CA MET A 145 -19.08 3.37 11.64
C MET A 145 -18.37 2.29 12.44
N ILE A 146 -19.07 1.65 13.40
CA ILE A 146 -18.49 0.64 14.30
C ILE A 146 -17.89 -0.52 13.50
N PRO A 147 -18.60 -1.10 12.50
CA PRO A 147 -18.05 -2.14 11.64
C PRO A 147 -16.72 -1.77 10.97
N PHE A 148 -16.52 -0.51 10.54
CA PHE A 148 -15.26 -0.12 9.90
C PHE A 148 -14.04 -0.33 10.79
N PHE A 149 -14.19 -0.36 12.11
CA PHE A 149 -13.09 -0.65 13.03
C PHE A 149 -13.10 -2.08 13.53
N THR A 150 -14.29 -2.66 13.74
CA THR A 150 -14.39 -4.01 14.30
C THR A 150 -14.20 -5.09 13.23
N THR A 151 -14.87 -5.02 12.08
CA THR A 151 -14.76 -6.06 11.04
C THR A 151 -13.42 -6.01 10.32
N ASP A 152 -12.82 -4.82 10.20
CA ASP A 152 -11.50 -4.59 9.58
C ASP A 152 -10.31 -4.76 10.54
N ALA A 153 -10.53 -5.34 11.73
CA ALA A 153 -9.45 -5.62 12.68
C ALA A 153 -8.38 -6.55 12.05
N LEU A 154 -8.80 -7.55 11.27
CA LEU A 154 -7.86 -8.42 10.54
C LEU A 154 -7.09 -7.65 9.47
N SER A 155 -7.76 -6.76 8.72
CA SER A 155 -7.10 -5.89 7.74
C SER A 155 -6.00 -5.04 8.39
N THR A 156 -6.25 -4.54 9.60
CA THR A 156 -5.27 -3.77 10.39
C THR A 156 -4.07 -4.64 10.76
N LEU A 157 -4.31 -5.85 11.29
CA LEU A 157 -3.26 -6.79 11.65
C LEU A 157 -2.40 -7.17 10.44
N PHE A 158 -3.03 -7.45 9.30
CA PHE A 158 -2.32 -7.79 8.05
C PHE A 158 -1.53 -6.61 7.50
N ALA A 159 -2.05 -5.38 7.60
CA ALA A 159 -1.31 -4.19 7.23
C ALA A 159 -0.02 -4.05 8.05
N VAL A 160 -0.12 -4.21 9.37
CA VAL A 160 1.03 -4.22 10.28
C VAL A 160 2.03 -5.31 9.91
N LEU A 161 1.56 -6.54 9.70
CA LEU A 161 2.40 -7.70 9.40
C LEU A 161 3.11 -7.56 8.04
N ILE A 162 2.39 -7.15 7.00
CA ILE A 162 2.96 -6.97 5.66
C ILE A 162 3.97 -5.82 5.65
N VAL A 163 3.67 -4.69 6.30
CA VAL A 163 4.63 -3.58 6.43
C VAL A 163 5.87 -4.03 7.20
N TRP A 164 5.70 -4.82 8.27
CA TRP A 164 6.82 -5.37 9.03
C TRP A 164 7.71 -6.33 8.20
N ILE A 165 7.09 -7.21 7.40
CA ILE A 165 7.81 -8.13 6.51
C ILE A 165 8.54 -7.34 5.42
N THR A 166 7.85 -6.42 4.74
CA THR A 166 8.42 -5.64 3.64
C THR A 166 9.55 -4.73 4.07
N ARG A 167 9.62 -4.33 5.35
CA ARG A 167 10.80 -3.65 5.92
C ARG A 167 12.08 -4.47 5.79
N ARG A 168 11.98 -5.80 5.86
CA ARG A 168 13.12 -6.72 5.76
C ARG A 168 13.51 -7.02 4.31
N LEU A 169 12.63 -6.71 3.35
CA LEU A 169 12.90 -6.90 1.92
C LEU A 169 13.62 -5.65 1.38
N ASP A 170 14.76 -5.87 0.74
CA ASP A 170 15.54 -4.74 0.25
C ASP A 170 14.80 -3.99 -0.87
N GLY A 171 14.87 -2.66 -0.81
CA GLY A 171 14.20 -1.76 -1.75
C GLY A 171 12.68 -1.67 -1.65
N MET A 172 11.99 -2.51 -0.87
CA MET A 172 10.51 -2.52 -0.82
C MET A 172 9.93 -1.34 -0.03
N LEU A 173 10.48 -1.04 1.15
CA LEU A 173 10.16 0.16 1.94
C LEU A 173 11.23 1.24 1.78
N GLU A 174 11.46 1.65 0.54
CA GLU A 174 12.43 2.68 0.19
C GLU A 174 11.88 3.59 -0.90
N GLU A 175 12.25 4.87 -0.88
CA GLU A 175 11.88 5.79 -1.96
C GLU A 175 12.55 5.36 -3.26
N GLN A 176 11.78 5.23 -4.35
CA GLN A 176 12.29 4.59 -5.55
C GLN A 176 13.45 5.35 -6.22
N LYS A 177 13.48 6.68 -6.13
CA LYS A 177 14.61 7.46 -6.66
C LYS A 177 15.91 7.13 -5.94
N HIS A 178 15.84 7.02 -4.62
CA HIS A 178 16.99 6.68 -3.79
C HIS A 178 17.46 5.24 -4.07
N TYR A 179 16.52 4.29 -4.14
CA TYR A 179 16.81 2.90 -4.46
C TYR A 179 17.55 2.76 -5.80
N LEU A 180 17.03 3.36 -6.88
CA LEU A 180 17.66 3.26 -8.21
C LEU A 180 19.04 3.90 -8.25
N ARG A 181 19.25 5.01 -7.53
CA ARG A 181 20.56 5.65 -7.40
C ARG A 181 21.55 4.74 -6.68
N ARG A 182 21.15 4.12 -5.56
CA ARG A 182 22.00 3.20 -4.79
C ARG A 182 22.43 2.01 -5.66
N ILE A 183 21.50 1.39 -6.37
CA ILE A 183 21.80 0.26 -7.27
C ILE A 183 22.77 0.65 -8.38
N ALA A 184 22.62 1.85 -8.96
CA ALA A 184 23.56 2.33 -9.98
C ALA A 184 24.98 2.52 -9.42
N GLU A 185 25.09 3.10 -8.22
CA GLU A 185 26.37 3.29 -7.53
C GLU A 185 27.02 1.95 -7.14
N GLU A 186 26.23 0.95 -6.69
CA GLU A 186 26.69 -0.41 -6.41
C GLU A 186 27.22 -1.11 -7.66
N GLN A 187 26.48 -1.07 -8.76
CA GLN A 187 26.90 -1.65 -10.05
C GLN A 187 28.18 -1.01 -10.60
N GLU A 188 28.36 0.30 -10.41
CA GLU A 188 29.59 0.97 -10.84
C GLU A 188 30.81 0.53 -10.01
N ARG A 189 30.62 0.35 -8.69
CA ARG A 189 31.69 -0.15 -7.81
C ARG A 189 32.08 -1.58 -8.15
N GLU A 190 31.09 -2.45 -8.39
CA GLU A 190 31.33 -3.84 -8.80
C GLU A 190 32.10 -3.92 -10.12
N ARG A 191 31.73 -3.09 -11.12
CA ARG A 191 32.46 -3.02 -12.39
C ARG A 191 33.90 -2.54 -12.22
N LYS A 192 34.14 -1.54 -11.37
CA LYS A 192 35.50 -1.05 -11.07
C LYS A 192 36.32 -2.12 -10.36
N GLN A 193 35.73 -2.87 -9.44
CA GLN A 193 36.40 -3.98 -8.75
C GLN A 193 36.71 -5.14 -9.70
N ALA A 194 35.78 -5.51 -10.58
CA ALA A 194 36.01 -6.55 -11.58
C ALA A 194 37.14 -6.16 -12.55
N ALA A 195 37.13 -4.93 -13.08
CA ALA A 195 38.18 -4.43 -13.96
C ALA A 195 39.55 -4.34 -13.25
N ALA A 196 39.56 -3.98 -11.96
CA ALA A 196 40.78 -4.00 -11.17
C ALA A 196 41.33 -5.44 -11.03
N ASN A 197 40.48 -6.42 -10.74
CA ASN A 197 40.89 -7.81 -10.61
C ASN A 197 41.42 -8.41 -11.93
N GLU A 198 40.88 -8.02 -13.08
CA GLU A 198 41.39 -8.43 -14.41
C GLU A 198 42.77 -7.82 -14.74
N LEU A 199 43.10 -6.63 -14.20
CA LEU A 199 44.41 -6.00 -14.40
C LEU A 199 45.55 -6.64 -13.59
N TRP A 200 45.21 -7.43 -12.56
CA TRP A 200 46.18 -8.11 -11.69
C TRP A 200 46.29 -9.62 -11.96
N GLN A 201 45.63 -10.13 -13.01
CA GLN A 201 45.77 -11.50 -13.53
C GLN A 201 46.60 -11.51 -14.81
#